data_AF-D4D8B8-F1
#
_entry.id   AF-D4D8B8-F1
#
_cell.length_a   1.000
_cell.length_b   1.000
_cell.length_c   1.000
_cell.angle_alpha   90.00
_cell.angle_beta   90.00
_cell.angle_gamma   90.00
#
_symmetry.space_group_name_H-M   'P 1'
#
loop_
_entity.id
_entity.type
_entity.pdbx_description
1 polymer ?
#
loop_
_entity_poly.entity_id
_entity_poly.type
_entity_poly.pdbx_seq_one_letter_code
_entity_poly.pdbx_strand_id
1 'polypeptide(L)'
;MIPHKTARGAAAMERLKVFEGIPEPYDKKKRVVVPQALRVLRLKPGRKYCTVGRLSHEVGWKYQDVVARLEERRKVKGAAYYERKKAARRQLLQAQRTASVDNKTKEQLAQYGY
;
A
#
# COMPACT_ATOMS: atom_id res chain seq x y z
N MET A 1 13.02 19.11 2.66
CA MET A 1 12.84 20.10 1.57
C MET A 1 11.69 21.07 1.86
N ILE A 2 11.35 21.31 3.13
CA ILE A 2 10.30 22.27 3.53
C ILE A 2 11.01 23.40 4.30
N PRO A 3 10.62 24.67 4.13
CA PRO A 3 11.17 25.79 4.89
C PRO A 3 10.68 25.75 6.35
N HIS A 4 11.17 24.78 7.11
CA HIS A 4 10.73 24.42 8.47
C HIS A 4 10.94 25.52 9.51
N LYS A 5 11.77 26.53 9.22
CA LYS A 5 11.95 27.72 10.06
C LYS A 5 10.76 28.69 10.00
N THR A 6 9.94 28.63 8.94
CA THR A 6 8.73 29.46 8.83
C THR A 6 7.56 28.77 9.52
N ALA A 7 6.63 29.54 10.09
CA ALA A 7 5.42 29.00 10.72
C ALA A 7 4.64 28.06 9.78
N ARG A 8 4.52 28.44 8.49
CA ARG A 8 3.89 27.61 7.46
C ARG A 8 4.63 26.28 7.25
N GLY A 9 5.96 26.31 7.22
CA GLY A 9 6.78 25.11 7.05
C GLY A 9 6.74 24.18 8.25
N ALA A 10 6.75 24.72 9.47
CA ALA A 10 6.55 23.94 10.69
C ALA A 10 5.19 23.22 10.69
N ALA A 11 4.10 23.95 10.37
CA ALA A 11 2.78 23.36 10.25
C ALA A 11 2.69 22.30 9.13
N ALA A 12 3.47 22.42 8.06
CA ALA A 12 3.52 21.40 7.01
C ALA A 12 4.22 20.12 7.50
N MET A 13 5.29 20.25 8.30
CA MET A 13 5.97 19.10 8.90
C MET A 13 5.09 18.36 9.91
N GLU A 14 4.26 19.07 10.67
CA GLU A 14 3.32 18.47 11.64
C GLU A 14 2.26 17.59 10.96
N ARG A 15 1.84 17.96 9.74
CA ARG A 15 0.87 17.15 8.96
C ARG A 15 1.47 15.84 8.46
N LEU A 16 2.80 15.77 8.31
CA LEU A 16 3.49 14.59 7.80
C LEU A 16 3.69 13.58 8.93
N LYS A 17 3.20 12.36 8.72
CA LYS A 17 3.42 11.22 9.62
C LYS A 17 4.24 10.16 8.90
N VAL A 18 5.34 9.72 9.50
CA VAL A 18 6.26 8.71 8.96
C VAL A 18 6.43 7.61 10.00
N PHE A 19 6.39 6.35 9.56
CA PHE A 19 6.50 5.18 10.41
C PHE A 19 7.44 4.15 9.77
N GLU A 20 8.14 3.38 10.61
CA GLU A 20 8.87 2.18 10.20
C GLU A 20 7.95 0.96 10.33
N GLY A 21 7.85 0.16 9.27
CA GLY A 21 6.79 -0.84 9.14
C GLY A 21 5.41 -0.20 8.96
N ILE A 22 4.34 -0.97 9.22
CA ILE A 22 2.97 -0.52 8.97
C ILE A 22 2.14 -0.73 10.23
N PRO A 23 2.05 0.29 11.10
CA PRO A 23 1.31 0.20 12.35
C PRO A 23 -0.21 0.23 12.11
N GLU A 24 -0.97 -0.22 13.11
CA GLU A 24 -2.41 0.06 13.21
C GLU A 24 -2.60 1.58 13.36
N PRO A 25 -3.55 2.24 12.68
CA PRO A 25 -4.67 1.73 11.86
C PRO A 25 -4.39 1.65 10.34
N TYR A 26 -3.14 1.73 9.89
CA TYR A 26 -2.79 1.82 8.47
C TYR A 26 -2.62 0.44 7.80
N ASP A 27 -2.41 -0.61 8.58
CA ASP A 27 -2.25 -1.99 8.13
C ASP A 27 -3.46 -2.51 7.32
N LYS A 28 -4.68 -2.09 7.69
CA LYS A 28 -5.95 -2.46 7.04
C LYS A 28 -6.33 -1.54 5.87
N LYS A 29 -5.62 -0.42 5.68
CA LYS A 29 -5.93 0.56 4.63
C LYS A 29 -5.22 0.22 3.32
N LYS A 30 -5.85 0.53 2.18
CA LYS A 30 -5.22 0.39 0.87
C LYS A 30 -4.08 1.41 0.75
N ARG A 31 -2.86 0.92 0.64
CA ARG A 31 -1.66 1.74 0.45
C ARG A 31 -1.55 2.17 -1.02
N VAL A 32 -1.12 3.39 -1.23
CA VAL A 32 -0.86 3.97 -2.56
C VAL A 32 0.62 3.96 -2.86
N VAL A 33 0.96 3.91 -4.15
CA VAL A 33 2.34 3.97 -4.64
C VAL A 33 2.46 5.23 -5.49
N VAL A 34 3.56 5.96 -5.34
CA VAL A 34 3.90 7.09 -6.20
C VAL A 34 4.84 6.58 -7.29
N PRO A 35 4.38 6.41 -8.55
CA PRO A 35 5.21 5.80 -9.61
C PRO A 35 6.49 6.61 -9.87
N GLN A 36 6.41 7.92 -9.69
CA GLN A 36 7.55 8.82 -9.90
C GLN A 36 8.68 8.63 -8.88
N ALA A 37 8.43 7.96 -7.76
CA ALA A 37 9.43 7.64 -6.74
C ALA A 37 9.79 6.15 -6.73
N LEU A 38 9.23 5.34 -7.63
CA LEU A 38 9.40 3.89 -7.60
C LEU A 38 10.76 3.50 -8.19
N ARG A 39 11.61 2.87 -7.38
CA ARG A 39 12.97 2.47 -7.75
C ARG A 39 13.04 1.71 -9.09
N VAL A 40 12.16 0.73 -9.30
CA VAL A 40 12.18 -0.10 -10.52
C VAL A 40 11.91 0.69 -11.80
N LEU A 41 11.20 1.82 -11.69
CA LEU A 41 10.88 2.69 -12.83
C LEU A 41 11.92 3.80 -13.01
N ARG A 42 12.55 4.27 -11.92
CA ARG A 42 13.46 5.41 -11.95
C ARG A 42 14.93 5.05 -12.08
N LEU A 43 15.31 3.84 -11.69
CA LEU A 43 16.69 3.38 -11.73
C LEU A 43 16.89 2.40 -12.88
N LYS A 44 17.96 2.58 -13.67
CA LYS A 44 18.34 1.63 -14.72
C LYS A 44 18.66 0.25 -14.13
N PRO A 45 18.32 -0.85 -14.82
CA PRO A 45 18.78 -2.19 -14.44
C PRO A 45 20.31 -2.24 -14.27
N GLY A 46 20.79 -3.03 -13.31
CA GLY A 46 22.22 -3.19 -13.01
C GLY A 46 22.85 -2.09 -12.14
N ARG A 47 22.13 -0.99 -11.83
CA ARG A 47 22.66 0.04 -10.92
C ARG A 47 22.51 -0.40 -9.46
N LYS A 48 23.61 -0.29 -8.72
CA LYS A 48 23.65 -0.56 -7.27
C LYS A 48 22.76 0.44 -6.53
N TYR A 49 22.06 -0.04 -5.51
CA TYR A 49 21.25 0.76 -4.60
C TYR A 49 21.42 0.21 -3.18
N CYS A 50 21.04 1.02 -2.18
CA CYS A 50 21.00 0.59 -0.79
C CYS A 50 19.57 0.62 -0.26
N THR A 51 19.33 -0.13 0.81
CA THR A 51 18.07 -0.09 1.56
C THR A 51 18.29 0.75 2.81
N VAL A 52 17.46 1.76 3.02
CA VAL A 52 17.57 2.68 4.17
C VAL A 52 17.56 1.94 5.50
N GLY A 53 16.77 0.87 5.63
CA GLY A 53 16.75 0.04 6.85
C GLY A 53 18.09 -0.61 7.19
N ARG A 54 18.86 -1.07 6.20
CA ARG A 54 20.19 -1.66 6.43
C ARG A 54 21.19 -0.58 6.88
N LEU A 55 21.22 0.53 6.15
CA LEU A 55 22.07 1.67 6.48
C LEU A 55 21.77 2.20 7.89
N SER A 56 20.48 2.33 8.23
CA SER A 56 20.05 2.81 9.55
C SER A 56 20.56 1.92 10.68
N HIS A 57 20.52 0.60 10.48
CA HIS A 57 21.04 -0.35 11.47
C HIS A 57 22.56 -0.23 11.65
N GLU A 58 23.31 -0.15 10.54
CA GLU A 58 24.76 0.04 10.57
C GLU A 58 25.18 1.32 11.33
N VAL A 59 24.36 2.37 11.29
CA VAL A 59 24.60 3.62 12.04
C VAL A 59 23.98 3.65 13.45
N GLY A 60 23.51 2.50 13.96
CA GLY A 60 23.09 2.34 15.35
C GLY A 60 21.57 2.31 15.59
N TRP A 61 20.74 2.21 14.56
CA TRP A 61 19.30 1.99 14.75
C TRP A 61 19.03 0.56 15.25
N LYS A 62 18.51 0.47 16.48
CA LYS A 62 18.39 -0.79 17.23
C LYS A 62 17.12 -1.60 16.92
N TYR A 63 16.13 -1.00 16.27
CA TYR A 63 14.78 -1.58 16.16
C TYR A 63 14.54 -2.40 14.88
N GLN A 64 15.59 -2.70 14.11
CA GLN A 64 15.47 -3.47 12.86
C GLN A 64 14.75 -4.82 13.09
N ASP A 65 15.20 -5.61 14.07
CA ASP A 65 14.64 -6.93 14.36
C ASP A 65 13.22 -6.87 14.90
N VAL A 66 12.94 -5.86 15.72
CA VAL A 66 11.59 -5.63 16.28
C VAL A 66 10.60 -5.34 15.16
N VAL A 67 10.96 -4.43 14.25
CA VAL A 67 10.11 -4.09 13.09
C VAL A 67 9.95 -5.28 12.16
N ALA A 68 11.03 -6.03 11.88
CA ALA A 68 10.96 -7.23 11.04
C ALA A 68 9.96 -8.26 11.58
N ARG A 69 10.02 -8.55 12.89
CA ARG A 69 9.09 -9.46 13.56
C ARG A 69 7.63 -8.98 13.49
N LEU A 70 7.39 -7.69 13.69
CA LEU A 70 6.05 -7.10 13.62
C LEU A 70 5.48 -7.12 12.20
N GLU A 71 6.31 -6.80 11.20
CA GLU A 71 5.92 -6.88 9.79
C GLU A 71 5.60 -8.31 9.35
N GLU A 72 6.32 -9.31 9.86
CA GLU A 72 6.02 -10.70 9.55
C GLU A 72 4.65 -11.12 10.09
N ARG A 73 4.35 -10.78 11.35
CA ARG A 73 3.01 -10.97 11.93
C ARG A 73 1.93 -10.25 11.11
N ARG A 74 2.21 -9.05 10.61
CA ARG A 74 1.27 -8.28 9.77
C ARG A 74 1.05 -8.96 8.42
N LYS A 75 2.10 -9.47 7.76
CA LYS A 75 1.99 -10.16 6.47
C LYS A 75 1.17 -11.44 6.59
N VAL A 76 1.34 -12.22 7.65
CA VAL A 76 0.53 -13.43 7.91
C VAL A 76 -0.96 -13.08 7.98
N LYS A 77 -1.32 -12.04 8.75
CA LYS A 77 -2.71 -11.55 8.81
C LYS A 77 -3.20 -11.06 7.44
N GLY A 78 -2.35 -10.36 6.69
CA GLY A 78 -2.66 -9.88 5.34
C GLY A 78 -2.91 -11.00 4.33
N ALA A 79 -2.14 -12.08 4.39
CA ALA A 79 -2.33 -13.26 3.54
C ALA A 79 -3.66 -13.95 3.83
N ALA A 80 -3.99 -14.17 5.10
CA ALA A 80 -5.26 -14.75 5.52
C ALA A 80 -6.47 -13.89 5.05
N TYR A 81 -6.37 -12.57 5.16
CA TYR A 81 -7.38 -11.65 4.62
C TYR A 81 -7.51 -11.76 3.09
N TYR A 82 -6.38 -11.84 2.37
CA TYR A 82 -6.39 -11.91 0.92
C TYR A 82 -7.03 -13.20 0.39
N GLU A 83 -6.77 -14.35 1.01
CA GLU A 83 -7.40 -15.61 0.61
C GLU A 83 -8.92 -15.58 0.82
N ARG A 84 -9.39 -15.03 1.95
CA ARG A 84 -10.83 -14.80 2.17
C ARG A 84 -11.43 -13.87 1.10
N LYS A 85 -10.74 -12.78 0.78
CA LYS A 85 -11.17 -11.83 -0.25
C LYS A 85 -11.22 -12.46 -1.64
N LYS A 86 -10.25 -13.31 -1.98
CA LYS A 86 -10.18 -14.03 -3.25
C LYS A 86 -11.33 -15.03 -3.39
N ALA A 87 -11.63 -15.78 -2.33
CA ALA A 87 -12.77 -16.70 -2.29
C ALA A 87 -14.11 -15.95 -2.47
N ALA A 88 -14.32 -14.88 -1.70
CA ALA A 88 -15.52 -14.04 -1.83
C ALA A 88 -15.67 -13.42 -3.23
N ARG A 89 -14.55 -12.96 -3.84
CA ARG A 89 -14.56 -12.44 -5.20
C ARG A 89 -14.94 -13.51 -6.23
N ARG A 90 -14.48 -14.76 -6.06
CA ARG A 90 -14.87 -15.87 -6.94
C ARG A 90 -16.36 -16.17 -6.84
N GLN A 91 -16.91 -16.21 -5.63
CA GLN A 91 -18.35 -16.41 -5.40
C GLN A 91 -19.17 -15.28 -6.04
N LEU A 92 -18.74 -14.03 -5.88
CA LEU A 92 -19.40 -12.87 -6.48
C LEU A 92 -19.39 -12.95 -8.01
N LEU A 93 -18.26 -13.33 -8.62
CA LEU A 93 -18.17 -13.52 -10.08
C LEU A 93 -19.09 -14.64 -10.58
N GLN A 94 -19.20 -15.74 -9.84
CA GLN A 94 -20.11 -16.83 -10.19
C GLN A 94 -21.57 -16.37 -10.08
N ALA A 95 -21.93 -15.68 -9.00
CA ALA A 95 -23.26 -15.11 -8.81
C ALA A 95 -23.61 -14.11 -9.93
N GLN A 96 -22.68 -13.25 -10.34
CA GLN A 96 -22.88 -12.32 -11.46
C GLN A 96 -23.15 -13.03 -12.80
N ARG A 97 -22.51 -14.18 -13.05
CA ARG A 97 -22.73 -14.96 -14.28
C ARG A 97 -24.10 -15.63 -14.29
N THR A 98 -24.57 -16.09 -13.14
CA THR A 98 -25.85 -16.80 -13.02
C THR A 98 -27.03 -15.84 -12.81
N ALA A 99 -26.78 -14.60 -12.37
CA ALA A 99 -27.83 -13.61 -12.15
C ALA A 99 -28.50 -13.21 -13.48
N SER A 100 -29.83 -13.34 -13.53
CA SER A 100 -30.63 -12.74 -14.59
C SER A 100 -30.71 -11.23 -14.35
N VAL A 101 -29.99 -10.46 -15.14
CA VAL A 101 -30.04 -8.99 -15.14
C VAL A 101 -30.82 -8.54 -16.36
N ASP A 102 -31.79 -7.65 -16.15
CA ASP A 102 -32.63 -7.07 -17.19
C ASP A 102 -31.79 -6.43 -18.31
N ASN A 103 -32.15 -6.69 -19.56
CA ASN A 103 -31.34 -6.30 -20.73
C ASN A 103 -31.25 -4.77 -20.87
N LYS A 104 -32.33 -4.05 -20.52
CA LYS A 104 -32.32 -2.58 -20.51
C LYS A 104 -31.27 -2.01 -19.56
N THR A 105 -31.04 -2.67 -18.43
CA THR A 105 -30.03 -2.25 -17.45
C THR A 105 -28.62 -2.53 -17.97
N LYS A 106 -28.40 -3.65 -18.67
CA LYS A 106 -27.11 -3.97 -19.30
C LYS A 106 -26.76 -2.98 -20.42
N GLU A 107 -27.73 -2.63 -21.26
CA GLU A 107 -27.54 -1.67 -22.34
C GLU A 107 -27.19 -0.28 -21.80
N GLN A 108 -27.86 0.16 -20.73
CA GLN A 108 -27.54 1.42 -20.07
C GLN A 108 -26.14 1.40 -19.43
N LEU A 109 -25.75 0.32 -18.75
CA LEU A 109 -24.40 0.19 -18.18
C LEU A 109 -23.32 0.23 -19.27
N ALA A 110 -23.57 -0.44 -20.41
CA ALA A 110 -22.65 -0.42 -21.55
C ALA A 110 -22.52 0.98 -22.17
N GLN A 111 -23.60 1.78 -22.23
CA GLN A 111 -23.53 3.18 -22.69
C GLN A 111 -22.61 4.04 -21.81
N TYR A 112 -22.50 3.72 -20.52
CA TYR A 112 -21.59 4.40 -19.59
C TYR A 112 -20.19 3.75 -19.50
N GLY A 113 -19.93 2.69 -20.27
CA GLY A 113 -18.64 2.00 -20.32
C GLY A 113 -18.36 1.05 -19.16
N TYR A 114 -19.40 0.56 -18.49
CA TYR A 114 -19.31 -0.48 -17.45
C TYR A 114 -19.40 -1.92 -17.99
#